data_AF-A0A1Q6L8V5-F1
#
_entry.id   AF-A0A1Q6L8V5-F1
#
_cell.length_a   1.000
_cell.length_b   1.000
_cell.length_c   1.000
_cell.angle_alpha   90.00
_cell.angle_beta   90.00
_cell.angle_gamma   90.00
#
_symmetry.space_group_name_H-M   'P 1'
#
loop_
_entity.id
_entity.type
_entity.pdbx_description
1 polymer ?
#
loop_
_entity_poly.entity_id
_entity_poly.type
_entity_poly.pdbx_seq_one_letter_code
_entity_poly.pdbx_strand_id
1 'polypeptide(L)'
;MDKEIDFSVSNEVSKKTVGHIYDLFYKVTTKYYCEAKLLEDLKDMLDCMRYNAARPKVYPRKNNKRHGLSYEIIRAYYDAFGLEYTKEDYKRSLSNKGKNHIDDEER
;
A
#
# COMPACT_ATOMS: atom_id res chain seq x y z
N MET A 1 15.14 -17.68 10.81
CA MET A 1 14.01 -18.11 9.97
C MET A 1 13.33 -16.86 9.44
N ASP A 2 13.60 -16.49 8.20
CA ASP A 2 12.82 -15.45 7.53
C ASP A 2 11.39 -15.94 7.46
N LYS A 3 10.49 -15.28 8.19
CA LYS A 3 9.05 -15.52 8.03
C LYS A 3 8.72 -15.17 6.58
N GLU A 4 8.35 -16.17 5.80
CA GLU A 4 7.95 -15.96 4.41
C GLU A 4 6.81 -14.94 4.36
N ILE A 5 7.03 -13.86 3.61
CA ILE A 5 6.06 -12.77 3.49
C ILE A 5 4.97 -13.21 2.52
N ASP A 6 3.73 -13.20 2.99
CA ASP A 6 2.56 -13.43 2.15
C ASP A 6 2.26 -12.18 1.29
N PHE A 7 2.39 -12.34 -0.02
CA PHE A 7 2.12 -11.31 -1.03
C PHE A 7 0.71 -11.42 -1.64
N SER A 8 -0.15 -12.32 -1.15
CA SER A 8 -1.50 -12.46 -1.66
C SER A 8 -2.40 -11.27 -1.25
N VAL A 9 -3.31 -10.91 -2.13
CA VAL A 9 -4.40 -9.96 -1.86
C VAL A 9 -5.68 -10.76 -1.63
N SER A 10 -6.30 -10.56 -0.48
CA SER A 10 -7.50 -11.30 -0.10
C SER A 10 -8.75 -10.72 -0.75
N ASN A 11 -9.62 -11.60 -1.28
CA ASN A 11 -10.97 -11.24 -1.70
C ASN A 11 -12.02 -11.43 -0.57
N GLU A 12 -11.59 -11.73 0.66
CA GLU A 12 -12.52 -11.92 1.76
C GLU A 12 -13.06 -10.58 2.28
N VAL A 13 -14.36 -10.54 2.53
CA VAL A 13 -15.01 -9.40 3.19
C VAL A 13 -14.77 -9.48 4.69
N SER A 14 -14.12 -8.46 5.22
CA SER A 14 -13.84 -8.31 6.65
C SER A 14 -14.96 -7.54 7.36
N LYS A 15 -15.24 -7.90 8.62
CA LYS A 15 -16.11 -7.10 9.49
C LYS A 15 -15.51 -5.73 9.85
N LYS A 16 -14.19 -5.60 9.78
CA LYS A 16 -13.48 -4.35 10.07
C LYS A 16 -12.92 -3.78 8.78
N THR A 17 -12.85 -2.45 8.73
CA THR A 17 -12.26 -1.74 7.59
C THR A 17 -10.83 -2.20 7.36
N VAL A 18 -10.54 -2.61 6.13
CA VAL A 18 -9.22 -3.00 5.62
C VAL A 18 -8.36 -1.77 5.37
N GLY A 19 -8.97 -0.70 4.89
CA GLY A 19 -8.32 0.56 4.58
C GLY A 19 -9.31 1.60 4.05
N HIS A 20 -8.80 2.74 3.64
CA HIS A 20 -9.59 3.74 2.92
C HIS A 20 -8.79 4.37 1.79
N ILE A 21 -9.49 4.96 0.84
CA ILE A 21 -8.89 5.88 -0.13
C ILE A 21 -9.49 7.26 0.14
N TYR A 22 -8.62 8.25 0.31
CA TYR A 22 -9.01 9.65 0.31
C TYR A 22 -8.83 10.22 -1.09
N ASP A 23 -9.94 10.64 -1.70
CA ASP A 23 -9.96 11.35 -2.97
C ASP A 23 -9.70 12.83 -2.74
N LEU A 24 -8.59 13.34 -3.31
CA LEU A 24 -8.20 14.73 -3.16
C LEU A 24 -9.06 15.72 -3.96
N PHE A 25 -9.65 15.29 -5.07
CA PHE A 25 -10.50 16.15 -5.91
C PHE A 25 -11.86 16.37 -5.25
N TYR A 26 -12.53 15.28 -4.87
CA TYR A 26 -13.87 15.35 -4.30
C TYR A 26 -13.86 15.51 -2.77
N LYS A 27 -12.69 15.40 -2.13
CA LYS A 27 -12.51 15.45 -0.67
C LYS A 27 -13.35 14.39 0.06
N VAL A 28 -13.55 13.23 -0.56
CA VAL A 28 -14.33 12.10 -0.02
C VAL A 28 -13.38 11.01 0.48
N THR A 29 -13.75 10.37 1.60
CA THR A 29 -13.06 9.18 2.11
C THR A 29 -13.94 7.95 1.92
N THR A 30 -13.51 7.02 1.08
CA THR A 30 -14.19 5.74 0.88
C THR A 30 -13.52 4.66 1.71
N LYS A 31 -14.30 4.00 2.59
CA LYS A 31 -13.82 2.91 3.44
C LYS A 31 -14.07 1.56 2.78
N TYR A 32 -13.07 0.69 2.84
CA TYR A 32 -13.13 -0.64 2.23
C TYR A 32 -13.05 -1.75 3.27
N TYR A 33 -13.79 -2.82 3.01
CA TYR A 33 -13.86 -4.01 3.86
C TYR A 33 -13.26 -5.25 3.20
N CYS A 34 -12.80 -5.13 1.94
CA CYS A 34 -12.13 -6.16 1.16
C CYS A 34 -10.82 -5.58 0.59
N GLU A 35 -9.74 -6.37 0.58
CA GLU A 35 -8.45 -5.92 0.03
C GLU A 35 -8.53 -5.79 -1.49
N ALA A 36 -9.11 -6.79 -2.16
CA ALA A 36 -9.28 -6.79 -3.61
C ALA A 36 -10.08 -5.57 -4.10
N LYS A 37 -11.19 -5.23 -3.41
CA LYS A 37 -12.02 -4.07 -3.80
C LYS A 37 -11.31 -2.73 -3.60
N LEU A 38 -10.52 -2.59 -2.53
CA LEU A 38 -9.69 -1.39 -2.34
C LEU A 38 -8.68 -1.25 -3.48
N LEU A 39 -8.01 -2.34 -3.84
CA LEU A 39 -6.99 -2.33 -4.88
C LEU A 39 -7.56 -2.05 -6.26
N GLU A 40 -8.72 -2.63 -6.58
CA GLU A 40 -9.46 -2.38 -7.82
C GLU A 40 -9.79 -0.88 -7.95
N ASP A 41 -10.52 -0.32 -6.98
CA ASP A 41 -10.92 1.09 -7.03
C ASP A 41 -9.70 2.03 -7.03
N LEU A 42 -8.61 1.68 -6.35
CA LEU A 42 -7.36 2.47 -6.43
C LEU A 42 -6.82 2.50 -7.85
N LYS A 43 -6.72 1.35 -8.53
CA LYS A 43 -6.20 1.27 -9.89
C LYS A 43 -7.08 2.08 -10.85
N ASP A 44 -8.40 1.94 -10.74
CA ASP A 44 -9.34 2.73 -11.53
C ASP A 44 -9.17 4.24 -11.29
N MET A 45 -8.97 4.67 -10.03
CA MET A 45 -8.70 6.06 -9.71
C MET A 45 -7.36 6.56 -10.27
N LEU A 46 -6.31 5.74 -10.23
CA LEU A 46 -5.01 6.07 -10.81
C LEU A 46 -5.10 6.19 -12.34
N ASP A 47 -5.87 5.33 -12.99
CA ASP A 47 -6.09 5.38 -14.44
C ASP A 47 -6.90 6.62 -14.86
N CYS A 48 -7.95 6.96 -14.10
CA CYS A 48 -8.84 8.08 -14.42
C CYS A 48 -8.25 9.45 -14.06
N MET A 49 -7.62 9.55 -12.89
CA MET A 49 -7.23 10.85 -12.30
C MET A 49 -5.72 11.03 -12.17
N ARG A 50 -4.93 10.03 -12.59
CA ARG A 50 -3.48 9.95 -12.41
C ARG A 50 -3.09 9.90 -10.92
N TYR A 51 -1.80 9.71 -10.68
CA TYR A 51 -1.21 9.43 -9.36
C TYR A 51 -1.53 10.45 -8.25
N ASN A 52 -1.91 11.68 -8.60
CA ASN A 52 -2.08 12.78 -7.65
C ASN A 52 -3.40 12.76 -6.87
N ALA A 53 -4.36 11.89 -7.22
CA ALA A 53 -5.72 12.00 -6.71
C ALA A 53 -6.03 11.10 -5.51
N ALA A 54 -5.50 9.87 -5.53
CA ALA A 54 -5.83 8.85 -4.54
C ALA A 54 -4.79 8.82 -3.43
N ARG A 55 -5.23 8.86 -2.16
CA ARG A 55 -4.39 8.62 -0.97
C ARG A 55 -4.90 7.39 -0.21
N PRO A 56 -4.38 6.19 -0.51
CA PRO A 56 -4.77 4.98 0.19
C PRO A 56 -4.09 4.90 1.57
N LYS A 57 -4.84 4.41 2.56
CA LYS A 57 -4.32 4.02 3.88
C LYS A 57 -4.76 2.59 4.18
N VAL A 58 -3.80 1.72 4.47
CA VAL A 58 -4.04 0.32 4.83
C VAL A 58 -3.97 0.14 6.34
N TYR A 59 -4.97 -0.54 6.90
CA TYR A 59 -4.98 -0.93 8.30
C TYR A 59 -4.42 -2.36 8.47
N PRO A 60 -3.51 -2.56 9.44
CA PRO A 60 -2.96 -3.89 9.70
C PRO A 60 -4.03 -4.84 10.23
N ARG A 61 -3.81 -6.15 10.06
CA ARG A 61 -4.52 -7.18 10.84
C ARG A 61 -4.00 -7.15 12.28
N LYS A 62 -4.79 -7.69 13.22
CA LYS A 62 -4.52 -7.65 14.69
C LYS A 62 -3.06 -7.91 15.05
N ASN A 63 -2.40 -8.84 14.35
CA ASN A 63 -1.00 -9.21 14.59
C ASN A 63 -0.15 -9.29 13.31
N ASN A 64 -0.63 -8.78 12.16
CA ASN A 64 0.10 -8.91 10.91
C ASN A 64 -0.14 -7.74 9.95
N LYS A 65 0.90 -7.32 9.23
CA LYS A 65 0.74 -6.35 8.14
C LYS A 65 0.08 -7.03 6.95
N ARG A 66 -0.67 -6.28 6.16
CA ARG A 66 -1.24 -6.74 4.88
C ARG A 66 -0.21 -6.54 3.79
N HIS A 67 0.80 -7.40 3.77
CA HIS A 67 1.97 -7.24 2.91
C HIS A 67 1.60 -7.30 1.42
N GLY A 68 0.78 -8.28 1.00
CA GLY A 68 0.26 -8.33 -0.37
C GLY A 68 -0.45 -7.05 -0.81
N LEU A 69 -1.47 -6.60 -0.06
CA LEU A 69 -2.16 -5.35 -0.38
C LEU A 69 -1.21 -4.14 -0.41
N SER A 70 -0.31 -4.02 0.58
CA SER A 70 0.62 -2.89 0.65
C SER A 70 1.61 -2.89 -0.52
N TYR A 71 2.10 -4.07 -0.92
CA TYR A 71 2.98 -4.25 -2.08
C TYR A 71 2.26 -3.83 -3.36
N GLU A 72 1.04 -4.33 -3.59
CA GLU A 72 0.27 -4.04 -4.80
C GLU A 72 -0.11 -2.57 -4.93
N ILE A 73 -0.39 -1.88 -3.82
CA ILE A 73 -0.61 -0.43 -3.82
C ILE A 73 0.63 0.32 -4.28
N ILE A 74 1.82 -0.03 -3.75
CA ILE A 74 3.07 0.62 -4.14
C ILE A 74 3.36 0.32 -5.62
N ARG A 75 3.18 -0.94 -6.04
CA ARG A 75 3.36 -1.34 -7.43
C ARG A 75 2.45 -0.53 -8.36
N ALA A 76 1.17 -0.37 -8.03
CA ALA A 76 0.24 0.43 -8.84
C ALA A 76 0.68 1.88 -9.02
N TYR A 77 1.29 2.51 -8.00
CA TYR A 77 1.89 3.83 -8.17
C TYR A 77 3.09 3.83 -9.11
N TYR A 78 3.99 2.85 -8.98
CA TYR A 78 5.16 2.74 -9.86
C TYR A 78 4.73 2.48 -11.32
N ASP A 79 3.76 1.60 -11.53
CA ASP A 79 3.17 1.32 -12.84
C ASP A 79 2.61 2.60 -13.47
N ALA A 80 1.93 3.45 -12.68
CA ALA A 80 1.42 4.75 -13.15
C ALA A 80 2.51 5.75 -13.55
N PHE A 81 3.76 5.53 -13.13
CA PHE A 81 4.94 6.28 -13.57
C PHE A 81 5.75 5.57 -14.67
N GLY A 82 5.30 4.40 -15.14
CA GLY A 82 6.07 3.57 -16.08
C GLY A 82 7.34 2.98 -15.46
N LEU A 83 7.37 2.80 -14.14
CA LEU A 83 8.48 2.23 -13.39
C LEU A 83 8.13 0.80 -12.92
N GLU A 84 9.15 -0.03 -12.73
CA GLU A 84 8.98 -1.38 -12.19
C GLU A 84 9.18 -1.40 -10.65
N TYR A 85 8.35 -2.15 -9.94
CA TYR A 85 8.50 -2.39 -8.49
C TYR A 85 8.37 -3.88 -8.13
N THR A 86 9.48 -4.49 -7.76
CA THR A 86 9.58 -5.93 -7.51
C THR A 86 9.27 -6.32 -6.06
N LYS A 87 9.01 -7.61 -5.81
CA LYS A 87 8.83 -8.12 -4.43
C LYS A 87 10.12 -7.96 -3.61
N GLU A 88 11.27 -8.01 -4.27
CA GLU A 88 12.60 -7.81 -3.70
C GLU A 88 12.78 -6.36 -3.25
N ASP A 89 12.32 -5.37 -4.02
CA ASP A 89 12.28 -3.95 -3.62
C ASP A 89 11.47 -3.75 -2.35
N TYR A 90 10.32 -4.41 -2.29
CA TYR A 90 9.46 -4.38 -1.11
C TYR A 90 10.15 -4.97 0.12
N LYS A 91 10.78 -6.15 -0.01
CA LYS A 91 11.57 -6.78 1.06
C LYS A 91 12.72 -5.88 1.52
N ARG A 92 13.48 -5.28 0.60
CA ARG A 92 14.56 -4.31 0.91
C ARG A 92 14.03 -3.11 1.71
N SER A 93 12.90 -2.56 1.30
CA SER A 93 12.26 -1.41 1.94
C SER A 93 11.81 -1.72 3.38
N LEU A 94 11.43 -2.98 3.67
CA LEU A 94 11.10 -3.41 5.02
C LEU A 94 12.34 -3.52 5.92
N SER A 95 13.47 -3.98 5.38
CA SER A 95 14.74 -4.13 6.10
C SER A 95 15.37 -2.77 6.45
N ASN A 96 15.26 -1.78 5.56
CA ASN A 96 15.87 -0.46 5.76
C ASN A 96 15.06 0.49 6.67
N LYS A 97 13.80 0.16 7.02
CA LYS A 97 12.98 0.97 7.94
C LYS A 97 13.50 1.04 9.40
N GLY A 98 14.60 0.34 9.71
CA GLY A 98 15.28 0.40 11.01
C GLY A 98 16.68 1.04 10.99
N LYS A 99 17.15 1.62 9.87
CA LYS A 99 18.53 2.13 9.73
C LYS A 99 18.68 3.62 9.39
N ASN A 100 17.65 4.43 9.65
CA ASN A 100 17.79 5.88 9.63
C ASN A 100 17.79 6.43 11.07
N HIS A 101 18.85 6.10 11.80
CA HIS A 101 19.48 7.04 12.73
C HIS A 101 20.91 7.18 12.21
N ILE A 102 21.07 8.03 11.20
CA ILE A 102 22.33 8.73 11.04
C ILE A 102 22.15 9.89 12.01
N ASP A 103 22.90 9.86 13.11
CA ASP A 103 23.05 11.01 13.98
C ASP A 103 23.56 12.16 13.10
N ASP A 104 22.70 13.13 12.82
CA ASP A 104 23.14 14.45 12.38
C ASP A 104 23.67 15.19 13.62
N GLU A 105 24.76 14.69 14.19
CA GLU A 105 25.74 15.47 14.96
C GLU A 105 27.03 15.50 14.12
N GLU A 106 27.63 16.68 14.01
CA GLU A 106 28.79 17.04 13.18
C GLU A 106 28.51 17.38 11.70
N ARG A 107 28.01 18.61 11.46
CA ARG A 107 28.84 19.62 10.76
C ARG A 107 28.34 21.06 10.90
#